data_AF-A0A2P8EW38-F1
#
_entry.id   AF-A0A2P8EW38-F1
#
_cell.length_a   1.000
_cell.length_b   1.000
_cell.length_c   1.000
_cell.angle_alpha   90.00
_cell.angle_beta   90.00
_cell.angle_gamma   90.00
#
_symmetry.space_group_name_H-M   'P 1'
#
loop_
_entity.id
_entity.type
_entity.pdbx_description
1 polymer ?
#
loop_
_entity_poly.entity_id
_entity_poly.type
_entity_poly.pdbx_seq_one_letter_code
_entity_poly.pdbx_strand_id
1 'polypeptide(L)'
;MLAKTARLTALGLTLCAANAFAAPALVEQRPDVSLTLANQLIEATLDACHQDDRTAVVAVVDRGGNLVALQRDDNVGPHNTLAAQRKAFTSLSTKNTSRALSDLARNTPDAENLNTLDELLLLGGGVPLKVEGHVIGAIGVAGASGAAIDEGCALTAIDKVLPKTL
;
A
#
# COMPACT_ATOMS: atom_id res chain seq x y z
N MET A 1 9.80 -12.46 87.39
CA MET A 1 9.27 -11.57 86.34
C MET A 1 10.34 -11.40 85.26
N LEU A 2 10.28 -12.18 84.18
CA LEU A 2 11.19 -12.06 83.03
C LEU A 2 10.35 -11.62 81.82
N ALA A 3 10.57 -10.39 81.35
CA ALA A 3 9.97 -9.88 80.11
C ALA A 3 10.87 -10.25 78.93
N LYS A 4 10.37 -11.05 77.99
CA LYS A 4 11.03 -11.34 76.71
C LYS A 4 10.59 -10.30 75.68
N THR A 5 11.53 -9.51 75.18
CA THR A 5 11.34 -8.59 74.06
C THR A 5 11.42 -9.35 72.74
N ALA A 6 10.30 -9.42 72.01
CA ALA A 6 10.26 -9.98 70.66
C ALA A 6 10.73 -8.93 69.65
N ARG A 7 11.77 -9.24 68.88
CA ARG A 7 12.24 -8.43 67.75
C ARG A 7 11.41 -8.80 66.52
N LEU A 8 10.61 -7.86 66.01
CA LEU A 8 9.97 -7.95 64.71
C LEU A 8 11.02 -7.67 63.62
N THR A 9 11.38 -8.69 62.84
CA THR A 9 12.14 -8.52 61.59
C THR A 9 11.16 -8.38 60.43
N ALA A 10 11.09 -7.18 59.84
CA ALA A 10 10.31 -6.90 58.64
C ALA A 10 11.03 -7.51 57.42
N LEU A 11 10.39 -8.50 56.79
CA LEU A 11 10.87 -9.12 55.56
C LEU A 11 10.39 -8.27 54.36
N GLY A 12 11.31 -7.47 53.80
CA GLY A 12 11.06 -6.66 52.62
C GLY A 12 10.82 -7.54 51.39
N LEU A 13 9.63 -7.46 50.80
CA LEU A 13 9.27 -8.16 49.57
C LEU A 13 9.85 -7.36 48.38
N THR A 14 11.05 -7.73 47.92
CA THR A 14 11.64 -7.18 46.71
C THR A 14 10.90 -7.72 45.49
N LEU A 15 10.11 -6.85 44.85
CA LEU A 15 9.43 -7.14 43.59
C LEU A 15 10.48 -7.18 42.46
N CYS A 16 10.99 -8.37 42.16
CA CYS A 16 11.79 -8.59 40.96
C CYS A 16 10.89 -8.43 39.73
N ALA A 17 10.89 -7.24 39.12
CA ALA A 17 10.35 -7.04 37.79
C ALA A 17 11.26 -7.75 36.78
N ALA A 18 10.97 -9.03 36.53
CA ALA A 18 11.56 -9.74 35.42
C ALA A 18 11.02 -9.11 34.12
N ASN A 19 11.83 -8.30 33.46
CA ASN A 19 11.59 -7.93 32.07
C ASN A 19 11.72 -9.21 31.24
N ALA A 20 10.60 -9.90 31.03
CA ALA A 20 10.51 -10.98 30.08
C ALA A 20 10.64 -10.38 28.69
N PHE A 21 11.84 -10.46 28.11
CA PHE A 21 12.01 -10.28 26.67
C PHE A 21 11.20 -11.37 25.98
N ALA A 22 10.01 -11.02 25.48
CA ALA A 22 9.24 -11.91 24.64
C ALA A 22 10.07 -12.23 23.39
N ALA A 23 10.21 -13.51 23.06
CA ALA A 23 10.84 -13.93 21.82
C ALA A 23 10.08 -13.29 20.64
N PRO A 24 10.78 -12.87 19.56
CA PRO A 24 10.12 -12.30 18.39
C PRO A 24 9.10 -13.29 17.85
N ALA A 25 7.93 -12.77 17.44
CA ALA A 25 6.91 -13.59 16.80
C ALA A 25 7.47 -14.15 15.49
N LEU A 26 7.32 -15.46 15.29
CA LEU A 26 7.72 -16.11 14.03
C LEU A 26 6.63 -15.97 12.94
N VAL A 27 5.42 -15.55 13.33
CA VAL A 27 4.26 -15.35 12.46
C VAL A 27 3.77 -13.92 12.64
N GLU A 28 3.84 -13.15 11.55
CA GLU A 28 3.39 -11.76 11.52
C GLU A 28 1.99 -11.68 10.90
N GLN A 29 1.07 -10.98 11.57
CA GLN A 29 -0.22 -10.63 11.00
C GLN A 29 -0.09 -9.28 10.29
N ARG A 30 -0.51 -9.19 9.03
CA ARG A 30 -0.42 -7.96 8.25
C ARG A 30 -1.73 -7.69 7.52
N PRO A 31 -2.23 -6.45 7.52
CA PRO A 31 -3.37 -6.09 6.70
C PRO A 31 -3.06 -6.29 5.21
N ASP A 32 -4.10 -6.66 4.47
CA ASP A 32 -4.04 -6.97 3.04
C ASP A 32 -5.31 -6.48 2.33
N VAL A 33 -5.25 -6.38 1.00
CA VAL A 33 -6.37 -6.01 0.16
C VAL A 33 -7.34 -7.19 0.03
N SER A 34 -8.59 -6.98 0.46
CA SER A 34 -9.68 -7.91 0.15
C SER A 34 -10.23 -7.65 -1.26
N LEU A 35 -10.87 -8.67 -1.87
CA LEU A 35 -11.59 -8.50 -3.14
C LEU A 35 -12.66 -7.41 -3.06
N THR A 36 -13.38 -7.32 -1.93
CA THR A 36 -14.39 -6.27 -1.71
C THR A 36 -13.78 -4.88 -1.78
N LEU A 37 -12.67 -4.64 -1.08
CA LEU A 37 -11.96 -3.37 -1.13
C LEU A 37 -11.43 -3.07 -2.53
N ALA A 38 -10.86 -4.07 -3.20
CA ALA A 38 -10.34 -3.93 -4.57
C ALA A 38 -11.44 -3.49 -5.55
N ASN A 39 -12.62 -4.13 -5.49
CA ASN A 39 -13.75 -3.77 -6.35
C ASN A 39 -14.28 -2.37 -6.04
N GLN A 40 -14.39 -1.98 -4.76
CA GLN A 40 -14.81 -0.62 -4.38
C GLN A 40 -13.83 0.46 -4.88
N LEU A 41 -12.52 0.20 -4.77
CA LEU A 41 -11.50 1.10 -5.29
C LEU A 41 -11.57 1.21 -6.82
N ILE A 42 -11.77 0.10 -7.53
CA ILE A 42 -11.89 0.08 -8.98
C ILE A 42 -13.11 0.89 -9.43
N GLU A 43 -14.28 0.63 -8.85
CA GLU A 43 -15.53 1.35 -9.15
C GLU A 43 -15.35 2.85 -8.93
N ALA A 44 -14.85 3.25 -7.75
CA ALA A 44 -14.63 4.66 -7.43
C ALA A 44 -13.57 5.33 -8.34
N THR A 45 -12.61 4.57 -8.86
CA THR A 45 -11.58 5.08 -9.78
C THR A 45 -12.14 5.30 -11.18
N LEU A 46 -12.93 4.35 -11.68
CA LEU A 46 -13.62 4.48 -12.95
C LEU A 46 -14.60 5.66 -12.90
N ASP A 47 -15.41 5.76 -11.83
CA ASP A 47 -16.29 6.91 -11.59
C ASP A 47 -15.52 8.25 -11.64
N ALA A 48 -14.34 8.30 -11.01
CA ALA A 48 -13.51 9.51 -11.00
C ALA A 48 -12.99 9.86 -12.40
N CYS A 49 -12.58 8.88 -13.20
CA CYS A 49 -12.18 9.11 -14.59
C CYS A 49 -13.37 9.52 -15.47
N HIS A 50 -14.54 8.94 -15.24
CA HIS A 50 -15.77 9.22 -16.02
C HIS A 50 -16.27 10.65 -15.81
N GLN A 51 -15.99 11.29 -14.66
CA GLN A 51 -16.33 12.70 -14.42
C GLN A 51 -15.69 13.67 -15.42
N ASP A 52 -14.57 13.28 -16.04
CA ASP A 52 -13.85 14.06 -17.06
C ASP A 52 -13.99 13.46 -18.47
N ASP A 53 -15.01 12.63 -18.71
CA ASP A 53 -15.23 11.91 -19.97
C ASP A 53 -13.98 11.09 -20.40
N ARG A 54 -13.39 10.35 -19.45
CA ARG A 54 -12.22 9.49 -19.70
C ARG A 54 -12.54 8.03 -19.38
N THR A 55 -12.12 7.13 -20.26
CA THR A 55 -12.15 5.68 -20.03
C THR A 55 -10.81 5.16 -19.54
N ALA A 56 -10.77 4.11 -18.73
CA ALA A 56 -9.52 3.54 -18.23
C ALA A 56 -9.53 2.02 -18.03
N VAL A 57 -8.35 1.46 -17.83
CA VAL A 57 -8.17 0.17 -17.15
C VAL A 57 -7.67 0.43 -15.74
N VAL A 58 -8.27 -0.24 -14.76
CA VAL A 58 -7.90 -0.14 -13.35
C VAL A 58 -7.56 -1.53 -12.83
N ALA A 59 -6.39 -1.68 -12.21
CA ALA A 59 -5.91 -2.92 -11.61
C ALA A 59 -5.56 -2.68 -10.14
N VAL A 60 -5.90 -3.63 -9.28
CA VAL A 60 -5.53 -3.62 -7.85
C VAL A 60 -4.75 -4.88 -7.52
N VAL A 61 -3.61 -4.71 -6.85
CA VAL A 61 -2.75 -5.80 -6.36
C VAL A 61 -2.74 -5.86 -4.84
N ASP A 62 -2.60 -7.06 -4.31
CA ASP A 62 -2.46 -7.34 -2.87
C ASP A 62 -1.07 -7.00 -2.35
N ARG A 63 -0.82 -7.24 -1.05
CA ARG A 63 0.47 -7.00 -0.41
C ARG A 63 1.62 -7.80 -1.03
N GLY A 64 1.33 -8.96 -1.61
CA GLY A 64 2.29 -9.83 -2.29
C GLY A 64 2.56 -9.44 -3.75
N GLY A 65 1.77 -8.51 -4.30
CA GLY A 65 1.86 -8.11 -5.71
C GLY A 65 1.02 -8.97 -6.64
N ASN A 66 0.14 -9.82 -6.10
CA ASN A 66 -0.78 -10.60 -6.91
C ASN A 66 -1.95 -9.74 -7.35
N LEU A 67 -2.41 -9.92 -8.59
CA LEU A 67 -3.62 -9.26 -9.09
C LEU A 67 -4.84 -9.76 -8.32
N VAL A 68 -5.54 -8.84 -7.64
CA VAL A 68 -6.78 -9.14 -6.92
C VAL A 68 -7.99 -8.92 -7.82
N ALA A 69 -8.03 -7.78 -8.50
CA ALA A 69 -9.11 -7.42 -9.40
C ALA A 69 -8.61 -6.47 -10.51
N LEU A 70 -9.27 -6.55 -11.66
CA LEU A 70 -9.05 -5.66 -12.79
C LEU A 70 -10.36 -5.43 -13.52
N GLN A 71 -10.65 -4.18 -13.87
CA GLN A 71 -11.74 -3.84 -14.78
C GLN A 71 -11.24 -2.89 -15.85
N ARG A 72 -11.86 -2.99 -17.03
CA ARG A 72 -11.50 -2.24 -18.22
C ARG A 72 -12.78 -1.69 -18.84
N ASP A 73 -12.78 -0.38 -19.05
CA ASP A 73 -13.81 0.26 -19.85
C ASP A 73 -13.73 -0.18 -21.32
N ASP A 74 -14.86 -0.05 -22.01
CA ASP A 74 -14.96 -0.31 -23.43
C ASP A 74 -13.99 0.59 -24.23
N ASN A 75 -13.50 0.05 -25.35
CA ASN A 75 -12.66 0.77 -26.33
C ASN A 75 -11.32 1.32 -25.81
N VAL A 76 -10.91 1.07 -24.56
CA VAL A 76 -9.56 1.41 -24.09
C VAL A 76 -8.52 0.58 -24.87
N GLY A 77 -7.36 1.18 -25.23
CA GLY A 77 -6.33 0.47 -25.99
C GLY A 77 -5.78 -0.78 -25.28
N PRO A 78 -5.48 -1.89 -26.00
CA PRO A 78 -5.22 -3.20 -25.39
C PRO A 78 -3.99 -3.28 -24.49
N HIS A 79 -2.98 -2.44 -24.72
CA HIS A 79 -1.76 -2.40 -23.89
C HIS A 79 -2.03 -1.89 -22.46
N ASN A 80 -3.13 -1.18 -22.23
CA ASN A 80 -3.43 -0.59 -20.93
C ASN A 80 -3.75 -1.62 -19.85
N THR A 81 -4.21 -2.83 -20.22
CA THR A 81 -4.45 -3.91 -19.25
C THR A 81 -3.17 -4.31 -18.53
N LEU A 82 -2.11 -4.59 -19.27
CA LEU A 82 -0.82 -4.92 -18.66
C LEU A 82 -0.16 -3.68 -18.03
N ALA A 83 -0.34 -2.50 -18.64
CA ALA A 83 0.21 -1.27 -18.09
C ALA A 83 -0.37 -0.95 -16.71
N ALA A 84 -1.69 -1.04 -16.53
CA ALA A 84 -2.33 -0.81 -15.24
C ALA A 84 -1.79 -1.77 -14.16
N GLN A 85 -1.66 -3.07 -14.49
CA GLN A 85 -1.08 -4.06 -13.57
C GLN A 85 0.36 -3.73 -13.18
N ARG A 86 1.22 -3.41 -14.17
CA ARG A 86 2.63 -3.08 -13.91
C ARG A 86 2.79 -1.77 -13.13
N LYS A 87 1.95 -0.76 -13.38
CA LYS A 87 1.94 0.47 -12.57
C LYS A 87 1.56 0.19 -11.12
N ALA A 88 0.54 -0.64 -10.89
CA ALA A 88 0.15 -1.07 -9.53
C ALA A 88 1.31 -1.81 -8.85
N PHE A 89 1.90 -2.81 -9.53
CA PHE A 89 3.05 -3.56 -9.01
C PHE A 89 4.25 -2.65 -8.70
N THR A 90 4.56 -1.71 -9.58
CA THR A 90 5.62 -0.71 -9.37
C THR A 90 5.39 0.10 -8.10
N SER A 91 4.15 0.54 -7.88
CA SER A 91 3.82 1.32 -6.70
C SER A 91 3.83 0.52 -5.41
N LEU A 92 3.43 -0.74 -5.47
CA LEU A 92 3.55 -1.66 -4.35
C LEU A 92 5.02 -1.90 -3.99
N SER A 93 5.84 -2.30 -4.97
CA SER A 93 7.21 -2.76 -4.76
C SER A 93 8.11 -1.63 -4.24
N THR A 94 7.89 -0.40 -4.72
CA THR A 94 8.66 0.78 -4.33
C THR A 94 8.04 1.59 -3.20
N LYS A 95 6.81 1.23 -2.79
CA LYS A 95 6.02 1.95 -1.77
C LYS A 95 5.83 3.44 -2.10
N ASN A 96 5.84 3.78 -3.38
CA ASN A 96 5.74 5.15 -3.90
C ASN A 96 4.87 5.19 -5.15
N THR A 97 4.50 6.36 -5.67
CA THR A 97 3.78 6.42 -6.96
C THR A 97 4.70 5.97 -8.09
N SER A 98 4.14 5.33 -9.12
CA SER A 98 4.92 4.92 -10.30
C SER A 98 5.51 6.11 -11.05
N ARG A 99 4.89 7.30 -10.91
CA ARG A 99 5.42 8.59 -11.35
C ARG A 99 6.69 8.97 -10.60
N ALA A 100 6.68 8.92 -9.27
CA ALA A 100 7.85 9.27 -8.47
C ALA A 100 9.06 8.41 -8.83
N LEU A 101 8.83 7.14 -9.18
CA LEU A 101 9.90 6.27 -9.67
C LEU A 101 10.38 6.65 -11.08
N SER A 102 9.47 7.05 -11.97
CA SER A 102 9.82 7.61 -13.28
C SER A 102 10.71 8.84 -13.14
N ASP A 103 10.34 9.75 -12.24
CA ASP A 103 11.09 10.97 -11.97
C ASP A 103 12.47 10.65 -11.36
N LEU A 104 12.54 9.68 -10.45
CA LEU A 104 13.81 9.23 -9.87
C LEU A 104 14.76 8.67 -10.96
N ALA A 105 14.28 7.75 -11.79
CA ALA A 105 15.09 7.11 -12.82
C ALA A 105 15.60 8.10 -13.89
N ARG A 106 14.82 9.14 -14.20
CA ARG A 106 15.23 10.20 -15.13
C ARG A 106 16.31 11.13 -14.58
N ASN A 107 16.30 11.33 -13.26
CA ASN A 107 17.13 12.35 -12.61
C ASN A 107 18.33 11.78 -11.84
N THR A 108 18.44 10.44 -11.74
CA THR A 108 19.52 9.78 -10.98
C THR A 108 20.10 8.62 -11.80
N PRO A 109 21.37 8.70 -12.24
CA PRO A 109 22.00 7.64 -13.04
C PRO A 109 21.93 6.25 -12.40
N ASP A 110 22.09 6.15 -11.09
CA ASP A 110 22.02 4.87 -10.36
C ASP A 110 20.62 4.22 -10.41
N ALA A 111 19.57 5.01 -10.62
CA ALA A 111 18.19 4.55 -10.69
C ALA A 111 17.68 4.34 -12.12
N GLU A 112 18.43 4.77 -13.14
CA GLU A 112 18.03 4.70 -14.55
C GLU A 112 17.66 3.26 -14.96
N ASN A 113 18.50 2.30 -14.56
CA ASN A 113 18.34 0.88 -14.91
C ASN A 113 17.07 0.23 -14.34
N LEU A 114 16.35 0.88 -13.40
CA LEU A 114 15.04 0.39 -12.95
C LEU A 114 14.01 0.35 -14.08
N ASN A 115 14.22 1.12 -15.16
CA ASN A 115 13.38 1.07 -16.36
C ASN A 115 13.56 -0.20 -17.21
N THR A 116 14.58 -1.02 -16.92
CA THR A 116 14.89 -2.26 -17.65
C THR A 116 14.26 -3.51 -17.02
N LEU A 117 13.65 -3.38 -15.85
CA LEU A 117 12.99 -4.47 -15.15
C LEU A 117 11.59 -4.68 -15.74
N ASP A 118 11.33 -5.87 -16.27
CA ASP A 118 10.10 -6.18 -17.02
C ASP A 118 8.82 -6.04 -16.18
N GLU A 119 8.91 -6.25 -14.88
CA GLU A 119 7.78 -6.15 -13.94
C GLU A 119 7.43 -4.70 -13.62
N LEU A 120 8.39 -3.78 -13.77
CA LEU A 120 8.19 -2.37 -13.46
C LEU A 120 7.68 -1.60 -14.69
N LEU A 121 6.80 -0.63 -14.44
CA LEU A 121 6.41 0.37 -15.42
C LEU A 121 6.50 1.75 -14.79
N LEU A 122 7.58 2.45 -15.11
CA LEU A 122 7.91 3.79 -14.64
C LEU A 122 7.12 4.85 -15.40
N LEU A 123 5.80 4.83 -15.22
CA LEU A 123 4.84 5.74 -15.82
C LEU A 123 3.72 6.01 -14.82
N GLY A 124 3.38 7.28 -14.58
CA GLY A 124 2.35 7.67 -13.61
C GLY A 124 0.99 6.98 -13.81
N GLY A 125 0.28 6.79 -12.70
CA GLY A 125 -0.99 6.05 -12.63
C GLY A 125 -1.01 4.92 -11.60
N GLY A 126 0.16 4.53 -11.06
CA GLY A 126 0.28 3.64 -9.91
C GLY A 126 0.29 4.43 -8.60
N VAL A 127 -0.48 3.97 -7.60
CA VAL A 127 -0.54 4.58 -6.26
C VAL A 127 -0.57 3.47 -5.18
N PRO A 128 0.28 3.57 -4.13
CA PRO A 128 0.24 2.61 -3.03
C PRO A 128 -1.02 2.79 -2.16
N LEU A 129 -1.65 1.69 -1.78
CA LEU A 129 -2.77 1.68 -0.84
C LEU A 129 -2.21 1.59 0.58
N LYS A 130 -2.51 2.59 1.42
CA LYS A 130 -1.96 2.68 2.78
C LYS A 130 -3.07 2.66 3.83
N VAL A 131 -2.86 1.86 4.87
CA VAL A 131 -3.69 1.82 6.09
C VAL A 131 -2.75 1.87 7.29
N GLU A 132 -2.99 2.78 8.21
CA GLU A 132 -2.15 2.98 9.42
C GLU A 132 -0.65 3.08 9.09
N GLY A 133 -0.31 3.82 8.02
CA GLY A 133 1.06 3.99 7.55
C GLY A 133 1.68 2.77 6.83
N HIS A 134 0.99 1.64 6.78
CA HIS A 134 1.46 0.43 6.11
C HIS A 134 0.91 0.35 4.69
N VAL A 135 1.79 0.06 3.72
CA VAL A 135 1.34 -0.31 2.36
C VAL A 135 0.74 -1.71 2.42
N ILE A 136 -0.53 -1.83 2.05
CA ILE A 136 -1.29 -3.10 2.05
C ILE A 136 -1.50 -3.67 0.65
N GLY A 137 -1.19 -2.88 -0.39
CA GLY A 137 -1.43 -3.20 -1.79
C GLY A 137 -1.15 -1.96 -2.65
N ALA A 138 -1.56 -2.00 -3.90
CA ALA A 138 -1.51 -0.83 -4.79
C ALA A 138 -2.61 -0.87 -5.84
N ILE A 139 -2.97 0.30 -6.33
CA ILE A 139 -3.85 0.49 -7.49
C ILE A 139 -3.04 1.04 -8.66
N GLY A 140 -3.40 0.65 -9.88
CA GLY A 140 -2.80 1.14 -11.10
C GLY A 140 -3.86 1.46 -12.14
N VAL A 141 -3.72 2.63 -12.77
CA VAL A 141 -4.63 3.13 -13.80
C VAL A 141 -3.87 3.37 -15.09
N ALA A 142 -4.46 2.98 -16.22
CA ALA A 142 -3.91 3.26 -17.53
C ALA A 142 -5.00 3.48 -18.57
N GLY A 143 -4.83 4.51 -19.40
CA GLY A 143 -5.68 4.77 -20.56
C GLY A 143 -6.54 6.01 -20.44
N ALA A 144 -6.52 6.73 -19.32
CA ALA A 144 -7.31 7.94 -19.08
C ALA A 144 -6.76 9.19 -19.81
N SER A 145 -6.13 9.00 -20.96
CA SER A 145 -5.51 10.05 -21.78
C SER A 145 -4.31 10.78 -21.15
N GLY A 146 -3.64 10.16 -20.16
CA GLY A 146 -2.34 10.62 -19.69
C GLY A 146 -2.01 10.16 -18.28
N ALA A 147 -0.73 9.96 -18.02
CA ALA A 147 -0.24 9.45 -16.75
C ALA A 147 -0.65 10.30 -15.52
N ALA A 148 -0.86 11.62 -15.70
CA ALA A 148 -1.29 12.50 -14.62
C ALA A 148 -2.77 12.35 -14.30
N ILE A 149 -3.57 12.14 -15.34
CA ILE A 149 -5.01 11.89 -15.20
C ILE A 149 -5.22 10.49 -14.59
N ASP A 150 -4.49 9.47 -15.08
CA ASP A 150 -4.49 8.12 -14.51
C ASP A 150 -4.26 8.16 -12.99
N GLU A 151 -3.23 8.89 -12.55
CA GLU A 151 -2.89 9.03 -11.12
C GLU A 151 -3.94 9.84 -10.35
N GLY A 152 -4.49 10.89 -10.95
CA GLY A 152 -5.55 11.71 -10.37
C GLY A 152 -6.81 10.90 -10.08
N CYS A 153 -7.28 10.08 -11.02
CA CYS A 153 -8.45 9.22 -10.78
C CYS A 153 -8.23 8.28 -9.59
N ALA A 154 -7.04 7.66 -9.51
CA ALA A 154 -6.69 6.76 -8.41
C ALA A 154 -6.66 7.47 -7.06
N LEU A 155 -6.07 8.67 -7.00
CA LEU A 155 -5.99 9.47 -5.78
C LEU A 155 -7.38 9.89 -5.28
N THR A 156 -8.26 10.35 -6.19
CA THR A 156 -9.66 10.68 -5.88
C THR A 156 -10.40 9.49 -5.28
N ALA A 157 -10.26 8.31 -5.88
CA ALA A 157 -10.88 7.08 -5.37
C ALA A 157 -10.33 6.67 -4.00
N ILE A 158 -9.02 6.77 -3.80
CA ILE A 158 -8.35 6.46 -2.53
C ILE A 158 -8.87 7.37 -1.41
N ASP A 159 -8.94 8.70 -1.63
CA ASP A 159 -9.44 9.64 -0.61
C ASP A 159 -10.91 9.38 -0.24
N LYS A 160 -11.70 8.86 -1.19
CA LYS A 160 -13.11 8.51 -1.00
C LYS A 160 -13.30 7.18 -0.27
N VAL A 161 -12.52 6.16 -0.60
CA VAL A 161 -12.75 4.76 -0.16
C VAL A 161 -11.93 4.39 1.08
N LEU A 162 -10.67 4.80 1.15
CA LEU A 162 -9.83 4.46 2.29
C LEU A 162 -10.03 5.44 3.45
N PRO A 163 -10.05 4.95 4.70
CA PRO A 163 -10.13 5.82 5.86
C PRO A 163 -8.92 6.74 5.90
N LYS A 164 -9.15 8.04 6.18
CA LYS A 164 -8.08 9.00 6.38
C LYS A 164 -7.32 8.59 7.65
N THR A 165 -6.10 8.11 7.49
CA THR A 165 -5.16 7.96 8.61
C THR A 165 -4.94 9.34 9.22
N LEU A 166 -5.45 9.54 10.44
CA LEU A 166 -5.05 10.64 11.32
C LEU A 166 -3.61 10.44 11.79
#